data_AF-R6PRE8-F1
#
_entry.id   AF-R6PRE8-F1
#
_cell.length_a   1.000
_cell.length_b   1.000
_cell.length_c   1.000
_cell.angle_alpha   90.00
_cell.angle_beta   90.00
_cell.angle_gamma   90.00
#
_symmetry.space_group_name_H-M   'P 1'
#
loop_
_entity.id
_entity.type
_entity.pdbx_description
1 polymer ?
#
loop_
_entity_poly.entity_id
_entity_poly.type
_entity_poly.pdbx_seq_one_letter_code
_entity_poly.pdbx_strand_id
1 'polypeptide(L)'
;MAVKTVKDGIVHLLKKESLTKGVEIAINENNDISIKLHIIVEYGTNIQAIGKIVYDTVQYKLQESLGMKCSKLKIYVEGIRVDN
;
A
#
# COMPACT_ATOMS: atom_id res chain seq x y z
N MET A 1 -27.43 10.34 18.54
CA MET A 1 -27.47 10.16 17.08
C MET A 1 -26.45 11.11 16.49
N ALA A 2 -25.31 10.62 16.00
CA ALA A 2 -24.26 11.47 15.45
C ALA A 2 -24.32 11.42 13.92
N VAL A 3 -24.77 12.51 13.32
CA VAL A 3 -24.67 12.76 11.87
C VAL A 3 -23.19 12.73 11.49
N LYS A 4 -22.77 11.66 10.83
CA LYS A 4 -21.41 11.56 10.28
C LYS A 4 -21.43 12.24 8.91
N THR A 5 -21.27 13.55 8.93
CA THR A 5 -21.15 14.37 7.73
C THR A 5 -19.89 13.97 6.97
N VAL A 6 -20.01 13.76 5.66
CA VAL A 6 -18.94 13.41 4.69
C VAL A 6 -17.65 14.23 4.80
N LYS A 7 -17.70 15.47 5.32
CA LYS A 7 -16.51 16.29 5.62
C LYS A 7 -15.58 15.61 6.65
N ASP A 8 -16.12 14.87 7.61
CA ASP A 8 -15.35 14.20 8.67
C ASP A 8 -14.54 13.01 8.13
N GLY A 9 -15.09 12.31 7.13
CA GLY A 9 -14.40 11.20 6.45
C GLY A 9 -13.20 11.66 5.61
N ILE A 10 -13.36 12.77 4.89
CA ILE A 10 -12.29 13.35 4.06
C ILE A 10 -11.16 13.93 4.94
N VAL A 11 -11.50 14.60 6.05
CA VAL A 11 -10.51 15.16 6.99
C VAL A 11 -9.72 14.06 7.71
N HIS A 12 -10.31 12.90 8.01
CA HIS A 12 -9.58 11.77 8.59
C HIS A 12 -8.60 11.11 7.59
N LEU A 13 -8.93 11.09 6.30
CA LEU A 13 -8.03 10.64 5.23
C LEU A 13 -6.90 11.64 4.94
N LEU A 14 -7.14 12.95 5.07
CA LEU A 14 -6.19 14.02 4.76
C LEU A 14 -5.34 14.51 5.95
N LYS A 15 -5.58 13.99 7.17
CA LYS A 15 -4.69 14.23 8.31
C LYS A 15 -3.27 13.79 7.94
N LYS A 16 -2.26 14.59 8.29
CA LYS A 16 -0.82 14.29 8.09
C LYS A 16 -0.37 12.96 8.71
N GLU A 17 -1.18 12.41 9.62
CA GLU A 17 -1.07 11.08 10.25
C GLU A 17 -1.53 9.92 9.32
N SER A 18 -2.22 10.23 8.22
CA SER A 18 -2.81 9.28 7.26
C SER A 18 -2.02 9.16 5.95
N LEU A 19 -0.91 9.89 5.81
CA LEU A 19 -0.06 9.88 4.60
C LEU A 19 0.59 8.51 4.33
N THR A 20 0.65 7.63 5.33
CA THR A 20 1.15 6.25 5.25
C THR A 20 0.03 5.20 5.19
N LYS A 21 -1.22 5.59 4.90
CA LYS A 21 -2.33 4.63 4.78
C LYS A 21 -2.14 3.74 3.55
N GLY A 22 -1.38 2.66 3.72
CA GLY A 22 -1.22 1.60 2.74
C GLY A 22 0.21 1.45 2.22
N VAL A 23 1.06 2.46 2.29
CA VAL A 23 2.44 2.38 1.78
C VAL A 23 3.40 3.08 2.72
N GLU A 24 4.37 2.33 3.25
CA GLU A 24 5.47 2.85 4.06
C GLU A 24 6.78 2.66 3.31
N ILE A 25 7.56 3.73 3.16
CA ILE A 25 8.85 3.71 2.44
C ILE A 25 9.94 4.12 3.41
N ALA A 26 10.97 3.30 3.53
CA ALA A 26 12.17 3.58 4.30
C ALA A 26 13.39 3.50 3.40
N ILE A 27 14.24 4.53 3.45
CA ILE A 27 15.51 4.59 2.74
C ILE A 27 16.60 4.46 3.79
N ASN A 28 17.42 3.41 3.68
CA ASN A 28 18.56 3.21 4.59
C ASN A 28 19.79 4.02 4.11
N GLU A 29 20.77 4.20 4.98
CA GLU A 29 22.02 4.94 4.70
C GLU A 29 22.82 4.36 3.51
N ASN A 30 22.63 3.09 3.19
CA ASN A 30 23.21 2.42 2.02
C ASN A 30 22.42 2.66 0.71
N ASN A 31 21.50 3.63 0.70
CA ASN A 31 20.61 3.92 -0.42
C ASN A 31 19.65 2.76 -0.80
N ASP A 32 19.38 1.90 0.19
CA ASP A 32 18.55 0.71 0.06
C ASP A 32 17.08 1.06 0.34
N ILE A 33 16.21 0.90 -0.66
CA ILE A 33 14.78 1.22 -0.54
C ILE A 33 14.01 0.00 -0.03
N SER A 34 13.38 0.18 1.13
CA SER A 34 12.44 -0.78 1.71
C SER A 34 11.01 -0.23 1.64
N ILE A 35 10.08 -1.05 1.16
CA ILE A 35 8.67 -0.69 0.99
C ILE A 35 7.80 -1.71 1.72
N LYS A 36 6.83 -1.22 2.48
CA LYS A 36 5.76 -2.01 3.07
C LYS A 36 4.44 -1.56 2.45
N LEU A 37 3.68 -2.50 1.93
CA LEU A 37 2.36 -2.30 1.35
C LEU A 37 1.33 -2.96 2.26
N HIS A 38 0.30 -2.23 2.65
CA HIS A 38 -0.85 -2.73 3.38
C HIS A 38 -2.05 -2.64 2.43
N ILE A 39 -2.58 -3.80 2.04
CA ILE A 39 -3.63 -3.93 1.04
C ILE A 39 -4.84 -4.66 1.63
N ILE A 40 -6.01 -4.35 1.07
CA ILE A 40 -7.24 -5.10 1.27
C ILE A 40 -7.52 -5.81 -0.06
N VAL A 41 -7.82 -7.10 0.00
CA VAL A 41 -8.09 -7.92 -1.20
C VAL A 41 -9.56 -8.31 -1.25
N GLU A 42 -10.07 -8.65 -2.42
CA GLU A 42 -11.45 -9.14 -2.55
C GLU A 42 -11.52 -10.65 -2.32
N TYR A 43 -12.65 -11.12 -1.78
CA TYR A 43 -12.93 -12.54 -1.64
C TYR A 43 -12.89 -13.24 -3.00
N GLY A 44 -12.31 -14.43 -3.04
CA GLY A 44 -12.05 -15.15 -4.30
C GLY A 44 -10.73 -14.79 -4.99
N THR A 45 -9.97 -13.82 -4.48
CA THR A 45 -8.64 -13.48 -5.02
C THR A 45 -7.58 -14.49 -4.57
N ASN A 46 -6.75 -14.97 -5.49
CA ASN A 46 -5.54 -15.72 -5.14
C ASN A 46 -4.46 -14.75 -4.61
N ILE A 47 -4.25 -14.76 -3.30
CA ILE A 47 -3.31 -13.86 -2.60
C ILE A 47 -1.88 -14.03 -3.11
N GLN A 48 -1.46 -15.25 -3.47
CA GLN A 48 -0.11 -15.47 -4.01
C GLN A 48 0.06 -14.85 -5.40
N ALA A 49 -0.94 -15.02 -6.26
CA ALA A 49 -0.92 -14.46 -7.60
C ALA A 49 -0.90 -12.93 -7.56
N ILE A 50 -1.79 -12.32 -6.77
CA ILE A 50 -1.82 -10.85 -6.64
C ILE A 50 -0.55 -10.30 -5.97
N GLY A 51 -0.01 -11.00 -4.96
CA GLY A 51 1.25 -10.62 -4.33
C GLY A 51 2.42 -10.56 -5.32
N LYS A 52 2.49 -11.54 -6.24
CA LYS A 52 3.50 -11.55 -7.30
C LYS A 52 3.30 -10.40 -8.29
N ILE A 53 2.07 -10.17 -8.74
CA ILE A 53 1.75 -9.08 -9.69
C ILE A 53 2.10 -7.71 -9.08
N VAL A 54 1.71 -7.48 -7.83
CA VAL A 54 2.02 -6.24 -7.11
C VAL A 54 3.53 -6.08 -6.95
N TYR A 55 4.25 -7.15 -6.61
CA TYR A 55 5.70 -7.13 -6.50
C TYR A 55 6.38 -6.70 -7.81
N ASP A 56 6.03 -7.36 -8.92
CA ASP A 56 6.60 -7.10 -10.24
C ASP A 56 6.30 -5.67 -10.69
N THR A 57 5.04 -5.24 -10.53
CA THR A 57 4.59 -3.89 -10.93
C THR A 57 5.34 -2.81 -10.15
N VAL A 58 5.50 -2.97 -8.84
CA VAL A 58 6.19 -1.99 -7.99
C VAL A 58 7.67 -1.94 -8.33
N GLN A 59 8.33 -3.09 -8.49
CA GLN A 59 9.74 -3.14 -8.84
C GLN A 59 10.00 -2.52 -10.21
N TYR A 60 9.18 -2.85 -11.21
CA TYR A 60 9.24 -2.27 -12.54
C TYR A 60 9.04 -0.75 -12.50
N LYS A 61 8.02 -0.27 -11.78
CA LYS A 61 7.72 1.18 -11.70
C LYS A 61 8.81 1.96 -10.98
N LEU A 62 9.42 1.42 -9.94
CA LEU A 62 10.56 2.05 -9.26
C LEU A 62 11.78 2.16 -10.18
N GLN A 63 12.06 1.10 -10.95
CA GLN A 63 13.17 1.11 -11.89
C GLN A 63 12.90 2.07 -13.07
N GLU A 64 11.68 2.07 -13.62
CA GLU A 64 11.27 2.95 -14.73
C GLU A 64 11.26 4.43 -14.32
N SER A 65 10.70 4.77 -13.16
CA SER A 65 10.49 6.16 -12.75
C SER A 65 11.69 6.79 -12.03
N LEU A 66 12.44 5.99 -11.28
CA LEU A 66 13.49 6.50 -10.38
C LEU A 66 14.87 5.89 -10.67
N GLY A 67 14.98 4.88 -11.54
CA GLY A 67 16.23 4.17 -11.80
C GLY A 67 16.75 3.38 -10.58
N MET A 68 15.94 3.25 -9.53
CA MET A 68 16.32 2.64 -8.26
C MET A 68 15.70 1.25 -8.12
N LYS A 69 16.46 0.31 -7.55
CA LYS A 69 15.95 -1.03 -7.23
C LYS A 69 15.41 -1.04 -5.80
N CYS A 70 14.23 -1.63 -5.62
CA CYS A 70 13.72 -1.95 -4.30
C CYS A 70 14.40 -3.22 -3.80
N SER A 71 15.14 -3.11 -2.70
CA SER A 71 15.80 -4.27 -2.09
C SER A 71 14.85 -5.10 -1.25
N LYS A 72 13.79 -4.49 -0.71
CA LYS A 72 12.86 -5.17 0.19
C LYS A 72 11.44 -4.66 0.03
N LEU A 73 10.56 -5.49 -0.53
CA LEU A 73 9.13 -5.25 -0.59
C LEU A 73 8.40 -6.23 0.32
N LYS A 74 7.55 -5.72 1.23
CA LYS A 74 6.65 -6.52 2.06
C LYS A 74 5.22 -6.14 1.75
N ILE A 75 4.36 -7.14 1.56
CA ILE A 75 2.92 -6.94 1.31
C ILE A 75 2.16 -7.58 2.47
N TYR A 76 1.35 -6.77 3.14
CA TYR A 76 0.49 -7.13 4.26
C TYR A 76 -0.95 -7.08 3.78
N VAL A 77 -1.64 -8.21 3.86
CA VAL A 77 -3.09 -8.27 3.60
C VAL A 77 -3.81 -8.00 4.91
N GLU A 78 -4.41 -6.83 5.04
CA GLU A 78 -5.05 -6.39 6.29
C GLU A 78 -6.53 -6.74 6.37
N GLY A 79 -7.14 -7.10 5.24
CA GLY A 79 -8.54 -7.49 5.19
C GLY A 79 -8.93 -8.13 3.88
N ILE A 80 -10.05 -8.86 3.93
CA ILE A 80 -10.73 -9.41 2.76
C ILE A 80 -12.09 -8.74 2.66
N ARG A 81 -12.35 -8.04 1.55
CA ARG A 81 -13.64 -7.45 1.24
C ARG A 81 -14.53 -8.49 0.56
N VAL A 82 -15.76 -8.60 1.02
CA VAL A 82 -16.80 -9.43 0.40
C VAL A 82 -17.82 -8.47 -0.18
N ASP A 83 -17.93 -8.41 -1.51
CA ASP A 83 -19.02 -7.69 -2.15
C ASP A 83 -20.31 -8.51 -1.97
N ASN A 84 -21.37 -7.82 -1.53
CA ASN A 84 -22.70 -8.37 -1.25
C ASN A 84 -23.68 -7.79 -2.27
#